data_AF-A0AAU0PXB9-F1
#
_entry.id   AF-A0AAU0PXB9-F1
#
_cell.length_a   1.000
_cell.length_b   1.000
_cell.length_c   1.000
_cell.angle_alpha   90.00
_cell.angle_beta   90.00
_cell.angle_gamma   90.00
#
_symmetry.space_group_name_H-M   'P 1'
#
loop_
_entity.id
_entity.type
_entity.pdbx_description
1 polymer ?
#
loop_
_entity_poly.entity_id
_entity_poly.type
_entity_poly.pdbx_seq_one_letter_code
_entity_poly.pdbx_strand_id
1 'polypeptide(L)'
;MDLEARANDIIARTNQPQEPKHEAVRPVPEEAEPDNSPVMASVAEQFNGSTEDIDLSTLPEVKDLKKMLPSQRMSMFARVSEVAKALPENASEGEASLEVVAPMAEAFEKMENFVLSMAKDSDAMTEWIINQDQPELALSAAFEHLAGELGN
;
A
#
# COMPACT_ATOMS: atom_id res chain seq x y z
N MET A 1 -3.59 57.42 36.33
CA MET A 1 -4.05 56.05 36.58
C MET A 1 -2.79 55.22 36.64
N ASP A 2 -2.22 55.08 37.85
CA ASP A 2 -0.84 54.64 38.07
C ASP A 2 -0.75 53.12 38.09
N LEU A 3 -0.26 52.55 36.99
CA LEU A 3 -0.07 51.11 36.79
C LEU A 3 1.20 50.58 37.49
N GLU A 4 2.09 51.45 37.96
CA GLU A 4 3.35 51.04 38.59
C GLU A 4 3.19 50.61 40.06
N ALA A 5 2.17 51.09 40.77
CA ALA A 5 1.90 50.70 42.16
C ALA A 5 1.34 49.27 42.29
N ARG A 6 0.79 48.68 41.22
CA ARG A 6 0.25 47.31 41.23
C ARG A 6 1.29 46.24 40.88
N ALA A 7 2.39 46.60 40.23
CA ALA A 7 3.43 45.65 39.85
C ALA A 7 4.32 45.24 41.05
N ASN A 8 4.53 46.14 42.01
CA ASN A 8 5.41 45.89 43.16
C ASN A 8 4.78 45.05 44.28
N ASP A 9 3.46 44.90 44.33
CA ASP A 9 2.79 44.09 45.36
C ASP A 9 2.78 42.59 45.03
N ILE A 10 2.94 42.23 43.75
CA ILE A 10 2.94 40.84 43.29
C ILE A 10 4.29 40.17 43.57
N ILE A 11 5.40 40.91 43.49
CA ILE A 11 6.75 40.35 43.67
C ILE A 11 7.04 40.06 45.16
N ALA A 12 6.41 40.80 46.09
CA ALA A 12 6.58 40.58 47.53
C ALA A 12 5.86 39.32 48.06
N ARG A 13 4.92 38.73 47.30
CA ARG A 13 4.18 37.52 47.71
C ARG A 13 4.83 36.19 47.33
N THR A 14 5.80 36.18 46.42
CA THR A 14 6.33 34.93 45.84
C THR A 14 7.55 34.35 46.58
N ASN A 15 8.06 35.03 47.61
CA ASN A 15 9.24 34.59 48.38
C ASN A 15 8.89 34.26 49.84
N GLN A 16 7.86 33.43 50.07
CA GLN A 16 7.76 32.71 51.34
C GLN A 16 8.46 31.35 51.21
N PRO A 17 9.46 31.05 52.05
CA PRO A 17 9.99 29.70 52.18
C PRO A 17 8.88 28.81 52.75
N GLN A 18 8.36 27.87 51.96
CA GLN A 18 7.46 26.86 52.50
C GLN A 18 8.29 25.80 53.23
N GLU A 19 8.01 25.64 54.52
CA GLU A 19 8.46 24.51 55.32
C GLU A 19 7.96 23.19 54.68
N PRO A 20 8.78 22.12 54.67
CA PRO A 20 8.36 20.84 54.12
C PRO A 20 7.27 20.24 55.01
N LYS A 21 6.02 20.28 54.53
CA LYS A 21 4.92 19.53 55.11
C LYS A 21 5.19 18.04 54.90
N HIS A 22 5.41 17.33 55.99
CA HIS A 22 5.44 15.86 56.03
C HIS A 22 4.11 15.30 55.52
N GLU A 23 4.10 14.86 54.26
CA GLU A 23 2.99 14.10 53.68
C GLU A 23 3.09 12.65 54.16
N ALA A 24 2.01 12.16 54.77
CA ALA A 24 1.93 10.82 55.31
C ALA A 24 2.09 9.77 54.19
N VAL A 25 3.12 8.95 54.31
CA VAL A 25 3.43 7.83 53.42
C VAL A 25 2.27 6.82 53.46
N ARG A 26 1.58 6.64 52.33
CA ARG A 26 0.66 5.50 52.12
C ARG A 26 1.51 4.22 52.06
N PRO A 27 1.09 3.10 52.65
CA PRO A 27 1.83 1.85 52.51
C PRO A 27 1.87 1.47 51.02
N VAL A 28 3.09 1.26 50.53
CA VAL A 28 3.39 0.76 49.19
C VAL A 28 2.73 -0.62 49.06
N PRO A 29 1.88 -0.88 48.03
CA PRO A 29 1.41 -2.22 47.75
C PRO A 29 2.61 -3.12 47.47
N GLU A 30 2.63 -4.31 48.08
CA GLU A 30 3.65 -5.34 47.86
C GLU A 30 3.95 -5.51 46.37
N GLU A 31 5.25 -5.68 46.08
CA GLU A 31 5.85 -5.82 44.75
C GLU A 31 4.95 -6.60 43.80
N ALA A 32 4.34 -5.90 42.84
CA ALA A 32 3.73 -6.54 41.68
C ALA A 32 4.88 -7.22 40.92
N GLU A 33 4.94 -8.56 40.98
CA GLU A 33 5.86 -9.34 40.18
C GLU A 33 5.75 -8.88 38.72
N PRO A 34 6.87 -8.55 38.05
CA PRO A 34 6.83 -8.22 36.64
C PRO A 34 6.30 -9.45 35.89
N ASP A 35 5.13 -9.30 35.29
CA ASP A 35 4.53 -10.30 34.41
C ASP A 35 5.49 -10.51 33.22
N ASN A 36 6.21 -11.63 33.28
CA ASN A 36 7.15 -12.07 32.24
C ASN A 36 6.45 -12.89 31.15
N SER A 37 5.11 -12.94 31.14
CA SER A 37 4.41 -13.53 30.01
C SER A 37 4.63 -12.65 28.77
N PRO A 38 5.08 -13.23 27.63
CA PRO A 38 5.22 -12.44 26.42
C PRO A 38 3.84 -11.91 26.04
N VAL A 39 3.72 -10.57 25.97
CA VAL A 39 2.51 -9.81 25.63
C VAL A 39 1.81 -10.28 24.33
N MET A 40 2.49 -11.10 23.51
CA MET A 40 2.00 -11.62 22.24
C MET A 40 1.51 -13.08 22.26
N ALA A 41 1.56 -13.80 23.40
CA ALA A 41 1.09 -15.20 23.45
C ALA A 41 -0.41 -15.35 23.11
N SER A 42 -1.24 -14.35 23.46
CA SER A 42 -2.68 -14.36 23.18
C SER A 42 -3.06 -13.89 21.78
N VAL A 43 -2.12 -13.33 21.01
CA VAL A 43 -2.38 -12.84 19.65
C VAL A 43 -2.35 -13.99 18.64
N ALA A 44 -1.55 -15.03 18.91
CA ALA A 44 -1.37 -16.16 18.00
C ALA A 44 -2.67 -16.95 17.73
N GLU A 45 -3.55 -17.08 18.71
CA GLU A 45 -4.80 -17.86 18.55
C GLU A 45 -5.78 -17.24 17.56
N GLN A 46 -5.77 -15.90 17.40
CA GLN A 46 -6.68 -15.20 16.47
C GLN A 46 -6.29 -15.34 15.00
N PHE A 47 -5.05 -15.73 14.71
CA PHE A 47 -4.53 -15.93 13.35
C PHE A 47 -4.37 -17.40 12.98
N ASN A 48 -4.77 -18.32 13.87
CA ASN A 48 -4.68 -19.77 13.66
C ASN A 48 -5.95 -20.35 13.01
N GLY A 49 -6.68 -19.54 12.26
CA GLY A 49 -7.86 -19.98 11.50
C GLY A 49 -7.43 -20.83 10.32
N SER A 50 -8.02 -22.02 10.17
CA SER A 50 -7.83 -22.87 8.99
C SER A 50 -8.46 -22.18 7.78
N THR A 51 -7.79 -22.21 6.62
CA THR A 51 -8.37 -21.73 5.36
C THR A 51 -9.56 -22.59 4.90
N GLU A 52 -9.76 -23.75 5.52
CA GLU A 52 -10.89 -24.66 5.27
C GLU A 52 -12.25 -24.08 5.67
N ASP A 53 -12.28 -23.11 6.59
CA ASP A 53 -13.52 -22.43 7.02
C ASP A 53 -13.90 -21.25 6.11
N ILE A 54 -13.08 -20.94 5.10
CA ILE A 54 -13.33 -19.82 4.18
C ILE A 54 -14.20 -20.30 3.02
N ASP A 55 -15.43 -19.80 2.95
CA ASP A 55 -16.35 -20.09 1.84
C ASP A 55 -15.96 -19.34 0.55
N LEU A 56 -15.16 -19.99 -0.28
CA LEU A 56 -14.75 -19.49 -1.59
C LEU A 56 -15.88 -19.47 -2.63
N SER A 57 -17.04 -20.10 -2.36
CA SER A 57 -18.18 -20.09 -3.28
C SER A 57 -18.90 -18.74 -3.31
N THR A 58 -18.71 -17.92 -2.26
CA THR A 58 -19.18 -16.54 -2.19
C THR A 58 -18.18 -15.51 -2.75
N LEU A 59 -17.03 -15.98 -3.25
CA LEU A 59 -16.02 -15.10 -3.83
C LEU A 59 -16.62 -14.38 -5.05
N PRO A 60 -16.62 -13.04 -5.09
CA PRO A 60 -17.09 -12.31 -6.26
C PRO A 60 -16.19 -12.63 -7.46
N GLU A 61 -16.76 -12.55 -8.66
CA GLU A 61 -16.02 -12.81 -9.89
C GLU A 61 -14.81 -11.86 -10.00
N VAL A 62 -13.63 -12.43 -10.21
CA VAL A 62 -12.40 -11.67 -10.39
C VAL A 62 -12.38 -11.12 -11.81
N LYS A 63 -11.91 -9.88 -11.97
CA LYS A 63 -11.79 -9.24 -13.29
C LYS A 63 -10.98 -10.12 -14.26
N ASP A 64 -11.56 -10.41 -15.42
CA ASP A 64 -10.88 -11.16 -16.48
C ASP A 64 -9.69 -10.36 -17.05
N LEU A 65 -8.47 -10.83 -16.76
CA LEU A 65 -7.25 -10.20 -17.23
C LEU A 65 -7.14 -10.21 -18.76
N LYS A 66 -7.77 -11.18 -19.45
CA LYS A 66 -7.74 -11.23 -20.91
C LYS A 66 -8.44 -10.05 -21.56
N LYS A 67 -9.40 -9.43 -20.85
CA LYS A 67 -10.16 -8.25 -21.30
C LYS A 67 -9.47 -6.93 -20.96
N MET A 68 -8.20 -6.96 -20.58
CA MET A 68 -7.43 -5.78 -20.23
C MET A 68 -6.35 -5.53 -21.26
N LEU A 69 -6.02 -4.25 -21.42
CA LEU A 69 -4.87 -3.83 -22.22
C LEU A 69 -3.57 -4.42 -21.64
N PRO A 70 -2.57 -4.73 -22.49
CA PRO A 70 -1.28 -5.26 -22.07
C PRO A 70 -0.64 -4.56 -20.86
N SER A 71 -0.57 -3.22 -20.85
CA SER A 71 0.02 -2.43 -19.76
C SER A 71 -0.69 -2.68 -18.42
N GLN A 72 -2.01 -2.75 -18.45
CA GLN A 72 -2.84 -2.96 -17.27
C GLN A 72 -2.68 -4.37 -16.72
N ARG A 73 -2.49 -5.37 -17.59
CA ARG A 73 -2.18 -6.75 -17.17
C ARG A 73 -0.83 -6.80 -16.47
N MET A 74 0.20 -6.21 -17.08
CA MET A 74 1.54 -6.17 -16.52
C MET A 74 1.58 -5.43 -15.17
N SER A 75 0.81 -4.35 -15.03
CA SER A 75 0.65 -3.63 -13.76
C SER A 75 -0.01 -4.49 -12.68
N MET A 76 -1.05 -5.26 -13.03
CA MET A 76 -1.68 -6.20 -12.09
C MET A 76 -0.71 -7.31 -11.68
N PHE A 77 0.07 -7.86 -12.62
CA PHE A 77 1.12 -8.84 -12.29
C PHE A 77 2.16 -8.25 -11.33
N ALA A 78 2.61 -7.01 -11.56
CA ALA A 78 3.53 -6.33 -10.65
C ALA A 78 2.95 -6.23 -9.23
N ARG A 79 1.69 -5.82 -9.10
CA ARG A 79 1.01 -5.68 -7.79
C ARG A 79 0.82 -7.02 -7.10
N VAL A 80 0.44 -8.06 -7.83
CA VAL A 80 0.30 -9.42 -7.28
C VAL A 80 1.64 -9.95 -6.80
N SER A 81 2.71 -9.75 -7.58
CA SER A 81 4.07 -10.13 -7.18
C SER A 81 4.56 -9.34 -5.96
N GLU A 82 4.17 -8.07 -5.81
CA GLU A 82 4.52 -7.25 -4.64
C GLU A 82 3.83 -7.78 -3.38
N VAL A 83 2.53 -8.09 -3.46
CA VAL A 83 1.78 -8.70 -2.35
C VAL A 83 2.33 -10.09 -2.03
N ALA A 84 2.69 -10.89 -3.03
CA ALA A 84 3.29 -12.20 -2.83
C ALA A 84 4.62 -12.13 -2.06
N LYS A 85 5.46 -11.12 -2.34
CA LYS A 85 6.71 -10.86 -1.58
C LYS A 85 6.48 -10.39 -0.15
N ALA A 86 5.33 -9.76 0.13
CA ALA A 86 4.96 -9.33 1.47
C ALA A 86 4.39 -10.48 2.33
N LEU A 87 4.06 -11.62 1.71
CA LEU A 87 3.66 -12.83 2.42
C LEU A 87 4.91 -13.61 2.88
N PRO A 88 4.85 -14.30 4.02
CA PRO A 88 5.96 -15.11 4.51
C PRO A 88 6.35 -16.19 3.48
N GLU A 89 7.66 -16.46 3.34
CA GLU A 89 8.31 -17.22 2.24
C GLU A 89 7.69 -18.60 1.92
N ASN A 90 6.94 -19.16 2.85
CA ASN A 90 6.19 -20.40 2.71
C ASN A 90 4.92 -20.28 1.83
N ALA A 91 4.60 -19.12 1.26
CA ALA A 91 3.40 -18.88 0.46
C ALA A 91 3.65 -18.61 -1.04
N SER A 92 4.87 -18.38 -1.52
CA SER A 92 5.10 -17.90 -2.90
C SER A 92 6.26 -18.58 -3.63
N GLU A 93 5.98 -19.66 -4.36
CA GLU A 93 6.84 -20.16 -5.44
C GLU A 93 6.49 -19.42 -6.74
N GLY A 94 7.05 -18.24 -6.96
CA GLY A 94 6.69 -17.44 -8.14
C GLY A 94 7.46 -16.14 -8.28
N GLU A 95 8.79 -16.22 -8.29
CA GLU A 95 9.63 -15.04 -8.53
C GLU A 95 9.68 -14.65 -10.01
N ALA A 96 8.62 -13.99 -10.50
CA ALA A 96 8.83 -13.02 -11.57
C ALA A 96 9.43 -11.77 -10.90
N SER A 97 10.73 -11.48 -11.15
CA SER A 97 11.39 -10.34 -10.53
C SER A 97 10.71 -9.03 -10.94
N LEU A 98 10.10 -8.36 -9.96
CA LEU A 98 9.42 -7.07 -10.09
C LEU A 98 10.23 -6.01 -10.85
N GLU A 99 11.55 -6.08 -10.77
CA GLU A 99 12.51 -5.17 -11.41
C GLU A 99 12.42 -5.18 -12.94
N VAL A 100 11.96 -6.29 -13.53
CA VAL A 100 11.80 -6.43 -14.99
C VAL A 100 10.37 -6.11 -15.42
N VAL A 101 9.39 -6.39 -14.56
CA VAL A 101 7.97 -6.28 -14.87
C VAL A 101 7.50 -4.81 -14.93
N ALA A 102 7.95 -3.97 -14.00
CA ALA A 102 7.52 -2.58 -13.93
C ALA A 102 7.99 -1.73 -15.14
N PRO A 103 9.26 -1.78 -15.57
CA PRO A 103 9.70 -1.04 -16.77
C PRO A 103 8.99 -1.51 -18.05
N MET A 104 8.67 -2.81 -18.14
CA MET A 104 7.96 -3.36 -19.31
C MET A 104 6.50 -2.91 -19.35
N ALA A 105 5.83 -2.80 -18.19
CA ALA A 105 4.49 -2.24 -18.09
C ALA A 105 4.45 -0.78 -18.57
N GLU A 106 5.42 0.04 -18.15
CA GLU A 106 5.53 1.44 -18.58
C GLU A 106 5.79 1.58 -20.08
N ALA A 107 6.63 0.69 -20.65
CA ALA A 107 6.87 0.66 -22.09
C ALA A 107 5.59 0.34 -22.88
N PHE A 108 4.83 -0.67 -22.45
CA PHE A 108 3.53 -0.98 -23.08
C PHE A 108 2.52 0.14 -22.91
N GLU A 109 2.47 0.81 -21.75
CA GLU A 109 1.59 1.96 -21.54
C GLU A 109 1.91 3.09 -22.52
N LYS A 110 3.19 3.40 -22.75
CA LYS A 110 3.59 4.40 -23.74
C LYS A 110 3.20 4.02 -25.17
N MET A 111 3.38 2.75 -25.55
CA MET A 111 2.94 2.25 -26.85
C MET A 111 1.42 2.33 -27.01
N GLU A 112 0.66 1.92 -25.99
CA GLU A 112 -0.80 1.98 -25.99
C GLU A 112 -1.28 3.42 -26.14
N ASN A 113 -0.77 4.34 -25.32
CA ASN A 113 -1.12 5.74 -25.39
C ASN A 113 -0.85 6.32 -26.78
N PHE A 114 0.28 5.97 -27.39
CA PHE A 114 0.60 6.38 -28.74
C PHE A 114 -0.37 5.81 -29.77
N VAL A 115 -0.55 4.48 -29.79
CA VAL A 115 -1.42 3.79 -30.75
C VAL A 115 -2.86 4.28 -30.65
N LEU A 116 -3.39 4.41 -29.42
CA LEU A 116 -4.74 4.88 -29.17
C LEU A 116 -4.92 6.37 -29.50
N SER A 117 -3.89 7.20 -29.32
CA SER A 117 -3.96 8.62 -29.69
C SER A 117 -3.99 8.85 -31.21
N MET A 118 -3.41 7.92 -31.97
CA MET A 118 -3.39 7.95 -33.44
C MET A 118 -4.60 7.23 -34.05
N ALA A 119 -5.31 6.42 -33.27
CA ALA A 119 -6.48 5.69 -33.73
C ALA A 119 -7.65 6.65 -34.03
N LYS A 120 -8.36 6.39 -35.14
CA LYS A 120 -9.60 7.11 -35.47
C LYS A 120 -10.75 6.78 -34.51
N ASP A 121 -10.72 5.58 -33.97
CA ASP A 121 -11.65 5.06 -32.98
C ASP A 121 -10.82 4.31 -31.92
N SER A 122 -10.64 4.93 -30.76
CA SER A 122 -9.85 4.39 -29.65
C SER A 122 -10.48 3.14 -29.07
N ASP A 123 -11.80 3.05 -29.05
CA ASP A 123 -12.53 1.94 -28.44
C ASP A 123 -12.43 0.72 -29.33
N ALA A 124 -12.63 0.88 -30.64
CA ALA A 124 -12.44 -0.20 -31.60
C ALA A 124 -10.98 -0.70 -31.64
N MET A 125 -10.00 0.20 -31.53
CA MET A 125 -8.58 -0.19 -31.45
C MET A 125 -8.28 -0.95 -30.16
N THR A 126 -8.86 -0.51 -29.03
CA THR A 126 -8.72 -1.18 -27.74
C THR A 126 -9.30 -2.59 -27.79
N GLU A 127 -10.52 -2.75 -28.32
CA GLU A 127 -11.14 -4.07 -28.54
C GLU A 127 -10.31 -4.94 -29.48
N TRP A 128 -9.77 -4.38 -30.56
CA TRP A 128 -8.92 -5.12 -31.48
C TRP A 128 -7.67 -5.66 -30.78
N ILE A 129 -6.94 -4.85 -30.01
CA ILE A 129 -5.74 -5.27 -29.27
C ILE A 129 -6.09 -6.39 -28.29
N ILE A 130 -7.14 -6.20 -27.50
CA ILE A 130 -7.56 -7.13 -26.44
C ILE A 130 -7.97 -8.50 -27.00
N ASN A 131 -8.60 -8.53 -28.17
CA ASN A 131 -9.12 -9.76 -28.77
C ASN A 131 -8.08 -10.58 -29.56
N GLN A 132 -6.81 -10.18 -29.60
CA GLN A 132 -5.76 -10.97 -30.25
C GLN A 132 -5.29 -12.13 -29.38
N ASP A 133 -4.79 -13.20 -30.02
CA ASP A 133 -4.18 -14.33 -29.31
C ASP A 133 -2.93 -13.92 -28.51
N GLN A 134 -2.21 -12.90 -28.99
CA GLN A 134 -1.03 -12.31 -28.36
C GLN A 134 -1.12 -10.77 -28.35
N PRO A 135 -1.87 -10.17 -27.40
CA PRO A 135 -2.14 -8.72 -27.39
C PRO A 135 -0.89 -7.83 -27.28
N GLU A 136 0.17 -8.31 -26.61
CA GLU A 136 1.46 -7.61 -26.54
C GLU A 136 2.10 -7.47 -27.93
N LEU A 137 2.13 -8.55 -28.71
CA LEU A 137 2.69 -8.52 -30.06
C LEU A 137 1.84 -7.70 -31.00
N ALA A 138 0.51 -7.76 -30.84
CA ALA A 138 -0.42 -6.96 -31.62
C ALA A 138 -0.22 -5.46 -31.37
N LEU A 139 -0.05 -5.06 -30.11
CA LEU A 139 0.27 -3.69 -29.72
C LEU A 139 1.61 -3.23 -30.31
N SER A 140 2.66 -4.04 -30.21
CA SER A 140 3.97 -3.72 -30.80
C SER A 140 3.90 -3.58 -32.32
N ALA A 141 3.19 -4.49 -33.01
CA ALA A 141 2.99 -4.42 -34.45
C ALA A 141 2.20 -3.17 -34.89
N ALA A 142 1.14 -2.81 -34.14
CA ALA A 142 0.38 -1.59 -34.39
C ALA A 142 1.24 -0.33 -34.20
N PHE A 143 2.07 -0.31 -33.15
CA PHE A 143 3.02 0.77 -32.91
C PHE A 143 4.04 0.90 -34.05
N GLU A 144 4.67 -0.21 -34.46
CA GLU A 144 5.65 -0.22 -35.56
C GLU A 144 5.02 0.26 -36.88
N HIS A 145 3.80 -0.17 -37.18
CA HIS A 145 3.07 0.26 -38.36
C HIS A 145 2.86 1.79 -38.37
N LEU A 146 2.35 2.35 -37.27
CA LEU A 146 2.10 3.78 -37.13
C LEU A 146 3.39 4.61 -37.12
N ALA A 147 4.45 4.11 -36.47
CA ALA A 147 5.75 4.76 -36.46
C ALA A 147 6.35 4.80 -37.89
N GLY A 148 6.15 3.75 -38.68
CA GLY A 148 6.55 3.70 -40.08
C GLY A 148 5.81 4.69 -40.98
N GLU A 149 4.55 4.98 -40.69
CA GLU A 149 3.78 6.00 -41.42
C GLU A 149 4.24 7.43 -41.12
N LEU A 150 4.74 7.71 -39.91
CA LEU A 150 5.30 9.02 -39.54
C LEU A 150 6.73 9.25 -40.03
N GLY A 151 7.47 8.18 -40.33
CA GLY A 151 8.85 8.21 -40.78
C GLY A 151 9.02 8.36 -42.31
N ASN A 152 7.93 8.29 -43.07
CA ASN A 152 7.87 8.56 -44.52
C ASN A 152 7.27 9.95 -44.80
#